data_AF-A0A848LI52-F1
#
_entry.id   AF-A0A848LI52-F1
#
_cell.length_a   1.000
_cell.length_b   1.000
_cell.length_c   1.000
_cell.angle_alpha   90.00
_cell.angle_beta   90.00
_cell.angle_gamma   90.00
#
_symmetry.space_group_name_H-M   'P 1'
#
loop_
_entity.id
_entity.type
_entity.pdbx_description
1 polymer ?
#
loop_
_entity_poly.entity_id
_entity_poly.type
_entity_poly.pdbx_seq_one_letter_code
_entity_poly.pdbx_strand_id
1 'polypeptide(L)'
;MQISFNSTGMQAGISIASGKDARDYCVVVVKGTFETSPRGEMTLAQEQQPLIATDEHYGDPATTSIRHECDFALEKQFTDVVVVGKAVAPNGKPVPQLGVSLEVQKRRKDLLVLGERRWLRSLGSMFFSDPVPFVEMPLVFERAFGGQDESRGPGRTSVDRRNLVGVGFNPHRKAAQIEGTPVPNLERPTQLISSPRDQPEPIGLGHVGRAWAQRVAYAGTYDARWRDERAPFLPADFDSRYFQSAPEDQQFPHFRGGEQIRCVHMAAVPVIQYVIPALRVPVRFRFVEREVEQVGVLDTVTLEPHLARAMLVWRARIPLGKKLNALREVSIGEPPPAGRGKIIGYRNGKPLFRGLEAAIRWLRETRGTKR
;
A
#
# COMPACT_ATOMS: atom_id res chain seq x y z
N MET A 1 -8.23 23.65 -8.95
CA MET A 1 -7.09 22.80 -8.55
C MET A 1 -7.03 21.63 -9.52
N GLN A 2 -5.99 21.57 -10.34
CA GLN A 2 -5.78 20.48 -11.30
C GLN A 2 -4.28 20.20 -11.43
N ILE A 3 -3.91 19.00 -11.87
CA ILE A 3 -2.54 18.73 -12.33
C ILE A 3 -2.43 19.34 -13.73
N SER A 4 -1.67 20.42 -13.87
CA SER A 4 -1.48 21.10 -15.17
C SER A 4 -0.31 20.55 -15.96
N PHE A 5 0.59 19.80 -15.31
CA PHE A 5 1.78 19.23 -15.94
C PHE A 5 2.33 18.04 -15.15
N ASN A 6 2.75 16.99 -15.86
CA ASN A 6 3.45 15.84 -15.30
C ASN A 6 4.52 15.36 -16.30
N SER A 7 5.80 15.54 -15.99
CA SER A 7 6.93 15.09 -16.84
C SER A 7 7.50 13.73 -16.46
N THR A 8 6.94 13.07 -15.45
CA THR A 8 7.58 11.88 -14.85
C THR A 8 7.37 10.59 -15.67
N GLY A 9 6.41 10.57 -16.60
CA GLY A 9 5.96 9.34 -17.26
C GLY A 9 5.14 8.40 -16.35
N MET A 10 4.92 8.79 -15.09
CA MET A 10 4.16 8.03 -14.08
C MET A 10 2.72 8.53 -13.97
N GLN A 11 1.84 7.74 -13.35
CA GLN A 11 0.48 8.19 -13.02
C GLN A 11 0.53 9.24 -11.90
N ALA A 12 -0.38 10.21 -11.94
CA ALA A 12 -0.49 11.20 -10.88
C ALA A 12 -1.93 11.63 -10.63
N GLY A 13 -2.25 11.91 -9.37
CA GLY A 13 -3.59 12.27 -8.92
C GLY A 13 -3.56 13.23 -7.74
N ILE A 14 -4.70 13.87 -7.49
CA ILE A 14 -4.91 14.76 -6.36
C ILE A 14 -6.14 14.31 -5.59
N SER A 15 -6.05 14.35 -4.26
CA SER A 15 -7.19 14.27 -3.36
C SER A 15 -7.16 15.40 -2.34
N ILE A 16 -8.31 15.67 -1.71
CA ILE A 16 -8.41 16.53 -0.55
C ILE A 16 -8.67 15.64 0.67
N ALA A 17 -7.86 15.80 1.70
CA ALA A 17 -8.03 15.07 2.96
C ALA A 17 -7.89 16.04 4.14
N SER A 18 -8.76 15.90 5.13
CA SER A 18 -8.69 16.71 6.35
C SER A 18 -7.73 16.07 7.35
N GLY A 19 -6.84 16.89 7.91
CA GLY A 19 -5.90 16.49 8.95
C GLY A 19 -6.47 16.58 10.36
N LYS A 20 -5.73 16.03 11.33
CA LYS A 20 -6.08 16.11 12.76
C LYS A 20 -6.11 17.55 13.32
N ASP A 21 -5.45 18.47 12.62
CA ASP A 21 -5.43 19.91 12.88
C ASP A 21 -6.64 20.65 12.31
N ALA A 22 -7.65 19.92 11.83
CA ALA A 22 -8.86 20.46 11.20
C ALA A 22 -8.57 21.35 9.97
N ARG A 23 -7.46 21.09 9.28
CA ARG A 23 -7.13 21.72 8.01
C ARG A 23 -7.29 20.73 6.88
N ASP A 24 -7.79 21.22 5.75
CA ASP A 24 -7.79 20.46 4.51
C ASP A 24 -6.41 20.50 3.88
N TYR A 25 -5.97 19.37 3.36
CA TYR A 25 -4.72 19.22 2.64
C TYR A 25 -5.00 18.80 1.21
N CYS A 26 -4.30 19.43 0.27
CA CYS A 26 -4.16 18.87 -1.07
C CYS A 26 -3.06 17.81 -1.00
N VAL A 27 -3.44 16.57 -1.27
CA VAL A 27 -2.54 15.41 -1.32
C VAL A 27 -2.31 15.09 -2.78
N VAL A 28 -1.05 15.14 -3.20
CA VAL A 28 -0.60 14.76 -4.54
C VAL A 28 0.07 13.41 -4.42
N VAL A 29 -0.38 12.48 -5.26
CA VAL A 29 0.18 11.13 -5.35
C VAL A 29 0.75 10.93 -6.73
N VAL A 30 1.94 10.37 -6.81
CA VAL A 30 2.59 9.97 -8.06
C VAL A 30 2.93 8.48 -7.94
N LYS A 31 2.46 7.68 -8.89
CA LYS A 31 2.62 6.23 -8.89
C LYS A 31 3.31 5.77 -10.16
N GLY A 32 4.49 5.17 -10.00
CA GLY A 32 5.24 4.55 -11.08
C GLY A 32 5.16 3.04 -11.01
N THR A 33 4.94 2.40 -12.15
CA THR A 33 5.08 0.95 -12.34
C THR A 33 6.42 0.66 -12.97
N PHE A 34 7.16 -0.28 -12.39
CA PHE A 34 8.52 -0.63 -12.78
C PHE A 34 8.63 -2.14 -13.01
N GLU A 35 9.37 -2.51 -14.03
CA GLU A 35 9.83 -3.88 -14.25
C GLU A 35 11.24 -4.01 -13.67
N THR A 36 11.58 -5.21 -13.17
CA THR A 36 12.91 -5.48 -12.62
C THR A 36 13.69 -6.48 -13.47
N SER A 37 14.97 -6.19 -13.69
CA SER A 37 15.89 -7.12 -14.34
C SER A 37 16.33 -8.24 -13.38
N PRO A 38 16.98 -9.31 -13.86
CA PRO A 38 17.56 -10.34 -12.98
C PRO A 38 18.58 -9.81 -11.96
N ARG A 39 19.20 -8.65 -12.23
CA ARG A 39 20.13 -7.96 -11.31
C ARG A 39 19.43 -7.02 -10.33
N GLY A 40 18.10 -6.87 -10.45
CA GLY A 40 17.29 -5.99 -9.64
C GLY A 40 17.19 -4.55 -10.15
N GLU A 41 17.79 -4.23 -11.29
CA GLU A 41 17.68 -2.89 -11.86
C GLU A 41 16.24 -2.64 -12.30
N MET A 42 15.63 -1.58 -11.77
CA MET A 42 14.25 -1.22 -12.03
C MET A 42 14.13 -0.20 -13.16
N THR A 43 13.36 -0.52 -14.19
CA THR A 43 13.05 0.38 -15.31
C THR A 43 11.57 0.72 -15.34
N LEU A 44 11.23 1.98 -15.62
CA LEU A 44 9.83 2.40 -15.72
C LEU A 44 9.13 1.61 -16.84
N ALA A 45 8.03 0.95 -16.50
CA ALA A 45 7.27 0.13 -17.44
C ALA A 45 6.60 1.01 -18.50
N GLN A 46 6.44 0.50 -19.73
CA GLN A 46 5.72 1.20 -20.78
C GLN A 46 4.24 1.38 -20.42
N GLU A 47 3.63 0.34 -19.83
CA GLU A 47 2.27 0.37 -19.32
C GLU A 47 2.27 0.64 -17.82
N GLN A 48 1.60 1.72 -17.42
CA GLN A 48 1.51 2.14 -16.02
C GLN A 48 0.20 1.67 -15.39
N GLN A 49 0.28 1.07 -14.20
CA GLN A 49 -0.89 0.72 -13.42
C GLN A 49 -1.62 1.98 -12.92
N PRO A 50 -2.96 2.01 -12.96
CA PRO A 50 -3.73 3.17 -12.52
C PRO A 50 -3.57 3.44 -11.02
N LEU A 51 -3.94 4.65 -10.61
CA LEU A 51 -4.10 5.00 -9.21
C LEU A 51 -5.33 4.31 -8.61
N ILE A 52 -5.19 3.84 -7.38
CA ILE A 52 -6.24 3.16 -6.63
C ILE A 52 -6.98 4.20 -5.79
N ALA A 53 -8.23 4.50 -6.17
CA ALA A 53 -9.05 5.50 -5.49
C ALA A 53 -9.79 4.93 -4.26
N THR A 54 -10.05 3.62 -4.27
CA THR A 54 -10.77 2.88 -3.21
C THR A 54 -10.07 1.55 -3.00
N ASP A 55 -10.05 1.05 -1.76
CA ASP A 55 -9.40 -0.23 -1.45
C ASP A 55 -9.97 -1.35 -2.33
N GLU A 56 -9.09 -2.10 -3.01
CA GLU A 56 -9.43 -3.24 -3.84
C GLU A 56 -9.11 -4.53 -3.07
N HIS A 57 -10.12 -5.39 -2.91
CA HIS A 57 -10.01 -6.66 -2.21
C HIS A 57 -9.75 -7.82 -3.18
N TYR A 58 -9.23 -8.95 -2.68
CA TYR A 58 -9.08 -10.16 -3.50
C TYR A 58 -10.41 -10.76 -3.96
N GLY A 59 -11.49 -10.49 -3.22
CA GLY A 59 -12.86 -10.88 -3.54
C GLY A 59 -13.86 -10.04 -2.75
N ASP A 60 -14.77 -10.69 -2.03
CA ASP A 60 -15.74 -9.99 -1.17
C ASP A 60 -15.02 -9.26 -0.01
N PRO A 61 -15.19 -7.93 0.15
CA PRO A 61 -14.58 -7.16 1.23
C PRO A 61 -14.89 -7.66 2.65
N ALA A 62 -16.00 -8.37 2.85
CA ALA A 62 -16.37 -8.93 4.15
C ALA A 62 -15.52 -10.16 4.55
N THR A 63 -14.95 -10.87 3.56
CA THR A 63 -14.29 -12.16 3.78
C THR A 63 -12.87 -12.23 3.21
N THR A 64 -12.43 -11.20 2.49
CA THR A 64 -11.11 -11.16 1.85
C THR A 64 -10.30 -9.93 2.24
N SER A 65 -8.98 -10.11 2.27
CA SER A 65 -8.03 -9.06 2.57
C SER A 65 -7.87 -8.07 1.41
N ILE A 66 -7.31 -6.91 1.74
CA ILE A 66 -7.04 -5.84 0.76
C ILE A 66 -5.86 -6.28 -0.12
N ARG A 67 -6.09 -6.34 -1.43
CA ARG A 67 -5.07 -6.57 -2.45
C ARG A 67 -4.30 -5.29 -2.75
N HIS A 68 -5.01 -4.19 -2.98
CA HIS A 68 -4.42 -2.86 -3.20
C HIS A 68 -5.16 -1.82 -2.36
N GLU A 69 -4.43 -1.13 -1.48
CA GLU A 69 -5.03 -0.03 -0.70
C GLU A 69 -5.16 1.25 -1.55
N CYS A 70 -6.13 2.10 -1.20
CA CYS A 70 -6.24 3.47 -1.69
C CYS A 70 -4.91 4.21 -1.62
N ASP A 71 -4.48 4.75 -2.76
CA ASP A 71 -3.23 5.48 -2.94
C ASP A 71 -3.27 6.88 -2.27
N PHE A 72 -4.43 7.36 -1.80
CA PHE A 72 -4.65 8.73 -1.33
C PHE A 72 -4.69 8.90 0.20
N ALA A 73 -3.92 8.08 0.94
CA ALA A 73 -3.68 8.35 2.36
C ALA A 73 -3.16 9.78 2.57
N LEU A 74 -3.56 10.44 3.67
CA LEU A 74 -3.15 11.82 3.96
C LEU A 74 -1.63 11.93 4.08
N GLU A 75 -1.03 11.01 4.84
CA GLU A 75 0.40 10.90 5.06
C GLU A 75 0.76 9.48 5.47
N LYS A 76 2.04 9.12 5.32
CA LYS A 76 2.63 7.90 5.85
C LYS A 76 3.97 8.26 6.50
N GLN A 77 4.20 7.80 7.72
CA GLN A 77 5.42 8.11 8.48
C GLN A 77 6.62 7.26 8.05
N PHE A 78 6.36 6.14 7.38
CA PHE A 78 7.34 5.16 6.93
C PHE A 78 7.04 4.73 5.51
N THR A 79 8.02 4.14 4.84
CA THR A 79 7.78 3.37 3.61
C THR A 79 7.20 2.01 3.96
N ASP A 80 5.97 1.79 3.54
CA ASP A 80 5.35 0.46 3.55
C ASP A 80 5.93 -0.39 2.42
N VAL A 81 6.42 -1.59 2.74
CA VAL A 81 6.77 -2.59 1.72
C VAL A 81 5.76 -3.73 1.79
N VAL A 82 4.96 -3.91 0.75
CA VAL A 82 3.91 -4.95 0.68
C VAL A 82 4.13 -5.85 -0.51
N VAL A 83 3.74 -7.12 -0.39
CA VAL A 83 3.81 -8.10 -1.46
C VAL A 83 2.39 -8.50 -1.87
N VAL A 84 2.10 -8.35 -3.15
CA VAL A 84 0.92 -8.89 -3.81
C VAL A 84 1.40 -10.06 -4.67
N GLY A 85 1.16 -11.28 -4.21
CA GLY A 85 1.70 -12.44 -4.93
C GLY A 85 1.39 -13.78 -4.29
N LYS A 86 2.24 -14.74 -4.64
CA LYS A 86 2.09 -16.16 -4.33
C LYS A 86 3.45 -16.76 -4.04
N ALA A 87 3.49 -17.78 -3.18
CA ALA A 87 4.62 -18.69 -3.09
C ALA A 87 4.65 -19.53 -4.37
N VAL A 88 5.84 -19.75 -4.93
CA VAL A 88 6.05 -20.50 -6.17
C VAL A 88 7.13 -21.55 -5.94
N ALA A 89 6.76 -22.81 -6.10
CA ALA A 89 7.65 -23.94 -5.92
C ALA A 89 8.74 -23.95 -7.01
N PRO A 90 10.02 -24.18 -6.66
CA PRO A 90 11.12 -24.21 -7.62
C PRO A 90 10.91 -25.26 -8.72
N ASN A 91 11.29 -24.90 -9.95
CA ASN A 91 11.24 -25.79 -11.13
C ASN A 91 9.84 -26.33 -11.46
N GLY A 92 8.76 -25.71 -10.97
CA GLY A 92 7.38 -26.14 -11.20
C GLY A 92 7.03 -27.49 -10.55
N LYS A 93 7.84 -27.98 -9.62
CA LYS A 93 7.59 -29.26 -8.94
C LYS A 93 6.70 -29.05 -7.71
N PRO A 94 5.57 -29.77 -7.57
CA PRO A 94 4.74 -29.65 -6.38
C PRO A 94 5.50 -30.00 -5.11
N VAL A 95 5.36 -29.17 -4.07
CA VAL A 95 5.97 -29.39 -2.74
C VAL A 95 4.91 -29.35 -1.64
N PRO A 96 5.04 -30.17 -0.58
CA PRO A 96 4.13 -30.14 0.56
C PRO A 96 4.27 -28.86 1.40
N GLN A 97 5.48 -28.29 1.41
CA GLN A 97 5.80 -27.06 2.14
C GLN A 97 6.91 -26.29 1.44
N LEU A 98 6.94 -24.98 1.63
CA LEU A 98 7.91 -24.08 1.02
C LEU A 98 8.25 -22.93 1.97
N GLY A 99 9.54 -22.73 2.25
CA GLY A 99 10.01 -21.53 2.93
C GLY A 99 9.99 -20.34 1.97
N VAL A 100 9.44 -19.22 2.41
CA VAL A 100 9.32 -17.97 1.63
C VAL A 100 9.88 -16.83 2.46
N SER A 101 10.61 -15.90 1.83
CA SER A 101 11.27 -14.80 2.55
C SER A 101 11.13 -13.47 1.82
N LEU A 102 10.78 -12.42 2.56
CA LEU A 102 10.94 -11.03 2.15
C LEU A 102 12.18 -10.46 2.87
N GLU A 103 13.18 -10.05 2.10
CA GLU A 103 14.40 -9.42 2.60
C GLU A 103 14.45 -7.99 2.11
N VAL A 104 14.51 -7.02 3.02
CA VAL A 104 14.60 -5.60 2.71
C VAL A 104 15.75 -5.04 3.53
N GLN A 105 16.82 -4.62 2.85
CA GLN A 105 18.05 -4.18 3.52
C GLN A 105 18.58 -5.23 4.51
N LYS A 106 18.53 -4.93 5.81
CA LYS A 106 19.01 -5.78 6.91
C LYS A 106 17.89 -6.53 7.62
N ARG A 107 16.62 -6.33 7.22
CA ARG A 107 15.47 -7.01 7.81
C ARG A 107 15.03 -8.15 6.91
N ARG A 108 14.68 -9.26 7.54
CA ARG A 108 14.20 -10.47 6.87
C ARG A 108 12.96 -10.97 7.59
N LYS A 109 11.95 -11.32 6.80
CA LYS A 109 10.70 -11.92 7.27
C LYS A 109 10.50 -13.26 6.57
N ASP A 110 10.55 -14.32 7.35
CA ASP A 110 10.40 -15.70 6.88
C ASP A 110 8.99 -16.24 7.19
N LEU A 111 8.41 -16.92 6.21
CA LEU A 111 7.16 -17.64 6.28
C LEU A 111 7.41 -19.10 5.91
N LEU A 112 6.73 -20.02 6.59
CA LEU A 112 6.55 -21.38 6.11
C LEU A 112 5.17 -21.47 5.45
N VAL A 113 5.16 -21.83 4.17
CA VAL A 113 3.93 -22.01 3.39
C VAL A 113 3.67 -23.50 3.26
N LEU A 114 2.59 -23.98 3.88
CA LEU A 114 2.19 -25.39 3.84
C LEU A 114 1.02 -25.59 2.88
N GLY A 115 1.01 -26.76 2.24
CA GLY A 115 -0.12 -27.23 1.45
C GLY A 115 -1.43 -27.26 2.23
N GLU A 116 -2.54 -27.45 1.52
CA GLU A 116 -3.86 -27.53 2.15
C GLU A 116 -3.88 -28.66 3.17
N ARG A 117 -4.36 -28.36 4.37
CA ARG A 117 -4.49 -29.29 5.49
C ARG A 117 -5.86 -29.13 6.13
N ARG A 118 -6.38 -30.22 6.68
CA ARG A 118 -7.63 -30.23 7.45
C ARG A 118 -7.44 -30.90 8.79
N TRP A 119 -8.14 -30.41 9.79
CA TRP A 119 -8.23 -31.08 11.09
C TRP A 119 -8.92 -32.44 10.95
N LEU A 120 -8.32 -33.46 11.54
CA LEU A 120 -8.81 -34.83 11.64
C LEU A 120 -8.91 -35.21 13.11
N ARG A 121 -9.79 -36.18 13.40
CA ARG A 121 -10.00 -36.69 14.75
C ARG A 121 -9.88 -38.20 14.75
N SER A 122 -9.06 -38.73 15.65
CA SER A 122 -8.94 -40.18 15.88
C SER A 122 -8.68 -40.43 17.36
N LEU A 123 -9.37 -41.43 17.93
CA LEU A 123 -9.25 -41.83 19.34
C LEU A 123 -9.27 -40.64 20.33
N GLY A 124 -10.13 -39.64 20.06
CA GLY A 124 -10.29 -38.44 20.90
C GLY A 124 -9.20 -37.36 20.73
N SER A 125 -8.14 -37.63 19.96
CA SER A 125 -7.08 -36.66 19.66
C SER A 125 -7.33 -35.94 18.33
N MET A 126 -6.95 -34.66 18.28
CA MET A 126 -6.98 -33.84 17.07
C MET A 126 -5.58 -33.79 16.45
N PHE A 127 -5.51 -33.99 15.14
CA PHE A 127 -4.29 -33.85 14.33
C PHE A 127 -4.71 -33.28 12.97
N PHE A 128 -3.78 -32.97 12.08
CA PHE A 128 -4.14 -32.53 10.73
C PHE A 128 -3.64 -33.52 9.67
N SER A 129 -4.30 -33.52 8.52
CA SER A 129 -3.89 -34.30 7.35
C SER A 129 -2.49 -33.91 6.89
N ASP A 130 -1.84 -34.81 6.14
CA ASP A 130 -0.65 -34.43 5.38
C ASP A 130 -0.97 -33.24 4.46
N PRO A 131 -0.02 -32.30 4.29
CA PRO A 131 -0.21 -31.16 3.41
C PRO A 131 -0.28 -31.61 1.95
N VAL A 132 -1.33 -31.19 1.25
CA VAL A 132 -1.48 -31.44 -0.19
C VAL A 132 -0.38 -30.67 -0.96
N PRO A 133 0.49 -31.34 -1.75
CA PRO A 133 1.54 -30.65 -2.49
C PRO A 133 0.99 -29.60 -3.46
N PHE A 134 1.68 -28.46 -3.54
CA PHE A 134 1.30 -27.33 -4.40
C PHE A 134 2.48 -26.84 -5.24
N VAL A 135 2.18 -26.29 -6.42
CA VAL A 135 3.15 -25.52 -7.22
C VAL A 135 3.08 -24.04 -6.86
N GLU A 136 1.88 -23.53 -6.62
CA GLU A 136 1.66 -22.13 -6.25
C GLU A 136 0.67 -22.02 -5.09
N MET A 137 0.92 -21.08 -4.18
CA MET A 137 0.03 -20.79 -3.05
C MET A 137 -0.09 -19.29 -2.83
N PRO A 138 -1.29 -18.68 -2.90
CA PRO A 138 -1.48 -17.25 -2.66
C PRO A 138 -0.96 -16.81 -1.28
N LEU A 139 -0.27 -15.68 -1.21
CA LEU A 139 0.25 -15.10 0.03
C LEU A 139 -0.74 -14.07 0.60
N VAL A 140 -1.93 -14.54 0.98
CA VAL A 140 -3.06 -13.71 1.44
C VAL A 140 -3.39 -14.02 2.90
N PHE A 141 -3.96 -13.05 3.62
CA PHE A 141 -4.22 -13.18 5.07
C PHE A 141 -5.32 -14.19 5.43
N GLU A 142 -6.19 -14.51 4.47
CA GLU A 142 -7.22 -15.55 4.55
C GLU A 142 -6.62 -16.93 4.81
N ARG A 143 -5.35 -17.11 4.42
CA ARG A 143 -4.57 -18.33 4.61
C ARG A 143 -3.68 -18.30 5.85
N ALA A 144 -3.68 -17.21 6.61
CA ALA A 144 -2.96 -17.07 7.87
C ALA A 144 -3.89 -17.30 9.06
N PHE A 145 -3.31 -17.50 10.25
CA PHE A 145 -4.08 -17.62 11.48
C PHE A 145 -5.00 -16.40 11.69
N GLY A 146 -6.22 -16.65 12.16
CA GLY A 146 -7.20 -15.62 12.50
C GLY A 146 -8.63 -16.06 12.15
N GLY A 147 -9.48 -15.08 11.87
CA GLY A 147 -10.85 -15.29 11.43
C GLY A 147 -11.87 -15.14 12.55
N GLN A 148 -13.02 -15.79 12.37
CA GLN A 148 -14.20 -15.61 13.19
C GLN A 148 -14.78 -16.95 13.64
N ASP A 149 -15.26 -17.00 14.88
CA ASP A 149 -15.98 -18.13 15.46
C ASP A 149 -17.42 -17.73 15.78
N GLU A 150 -18.32 -18.19 14.94
CA GLU A 150 -19.77 -17.95 15.02
C GLU A 150 -20.52 -19.10 15.71
N SER A 151 -19.81 -20.10 16.26
CA SER A 151 -20.43 -21.32 16.80
C SER A 151 -21.37 -21.08 18.00
N ARG A 152 -21.34 -19.88 18.59
CA ARG A 152 -22.22 -19.46 19.70
C ARG A 152 -23.54 -18.83 19.24
N GLY A 153 -23.77 -18.74 17.93
CA GLY A 153 -24.99 -18.19 17.33
C GLY A 153 -24.93 -16.67 17.07
N PRO A 154 -26.01 -16.11 16.48
CA PRO A 154 -26.07 -14.72 16.06
C PRO A 154 -25.79 -13.73 17.19
N GLY A 155 -25.02 -12.68 16.90
CA GLY A 155 -24.65 -11.65 17.87
C GLY A 155 -23.63 -12.08 18.93
N ARG A 156 -23.07 -13.31 18.83
CA ARG A 156 -22.06 -13.86 19.74
C ARG A 156 -20.79 -14.30 19.02
N THR A 157 -20.54 -13.72 17.84
CA THR A 157 -19.34 -13.97 17.05
C THR A 157 -18.09 -13.51 17.80
N SER A 158 -17.12 -14.41 17.94
CA SER A 158 -15.79 -14.07 18.42
C SER A 158 -14.89 -13.84 17.22
N VAL A 159 -14.04 -12.82 17.27
CA VAL A 159 -13.14 -12.48 16.16
C VAL A 159 -11.71 -12.37 16.66
N ASP A 160 -10.75 -12.88 15.90
CA ASP A 160 -9.35 -12.54 16.10
C ASP A 160 -9.10 -11.15 15.51
N ARG A 161 -9.00 -10.15 16.38
CA ARG A 161 -8.80 -8.75 15.96
C ARG A 161 -7.51 -8.54 15.19
N ARG A 162 -6.52 -9.44 15.27
CA ARG A 162 -5.24 -9.34 14.56
C ARG A 162 -5.37 -9.70 13.08
N ASN A 163 -6.37 -10.50 12.69
CA ASN A 163 -6.67 -10.88 11.32
C ASN A 163 -8.13 -11.35 11.21
N LEU A 164 -9.04 -10.44 10.81
CA LEU A 164 -10.49 -10.71 10.81
C LEU A 164 -10.96 -11.69 9.72
N VAL A 165 -10.14 -11.89 8.69
CA VAL A 165 -10.47 -12.71 7.51
C VAL A 165 -9.67 -14.02 7.47
N GLY A 166 -8.82 -14.25 8.48
CA GLY A 166 -7.98 -15.44 8.57
C GLY A 166 -8.75 -16.72 8.83
N VAL A 167 -7.99 -17.78 9.09
CA VAL A 167 -8.52 -19.13 9.33
C VAL A 167 -7.92 -19.73 10.60
N GLY A 168 -8.64 -20.67 11.22
CA GLY A 168 -8.14 -21.42 12.37
C GLY A 168 -8.46 -20.81 13.75
N PHE A 169 -9.07 -19.64 13.85
CA PHE A 169 -9.53 -19.07 15.12
C PHE A 169 -10.81 -19.76 15.62
N ASN A 170 -10.65 -20.68 16.59
CA ASN A 170 -11.73 -21.53 17.11
C ASN A 170 -11.78 -21.50 18.66
N PRO A 171 -11.98 -20.34 19.31
CA PRO A 171 -11.99 -20.25 20.78
C PRO A 171 -13.14 -21.04 21.44
N HIS A 172 -14.26 -21.23 20.75
CA HIS A 172 -15.48 -21.81 21.34
C HIS A 172 -15.96 -23.09 20.66
N ARG A 173 -15.52 -23.37 19.43
CA ARG A 173 -15.83 -24.64 18.76
C ARG A 173 -15.35 -25.85 19.58
N LYS A 174 -16.17 -26.90 19.61
CA LYS A 174 -15.81 -28.23 20.12
C LYS A 174 -15.03 -29.01 19.07
N ALA A 175 -14.28 -30.04 19.47
CA ALA A 175 -13.48 -30.86 18.55
C ALA A 175 -14.28 -31.38 17.34
N ALA A 176 -15.52 -31.86 17.56
CA ALA A 176 -16.41 -32.32 16.49
C ALA A 176 -16.82 -31.23 15.49
N GLN A 177 -16.78 -29.95 15.88
CA GLN A 177 -17.07 -28.80 15.00
C GLN A 177 -15.82 -28.27 14.28
N ILE A 178 -14.63 -28.69 14.73
CA ILE A 178 -13.33 -28.35 14.13
C ILE A 178 -12.90 -29.44 13.14
N GLU A 179 -13.29 -30.68 13.36
CA GLU A 179 -13.07 -31.78 12.42
C GLU A 179 -13.48 -31.39 10.98
N GLY A 180 -12.58 -31.60 10.02
CA GLY A 180 -12.73 -31.22 8.62
C GLY A 180 -12.45 -29.75 8.30
N THR A 181 -12.34 -28.86 9.29
CA THR A 181 -12.03 -27.44 9.03
C THR A 181 -10.57 -27.24 8.58
N PRO A 182 -10.30 -26.23 7.74
CA PRO A 182 -8.95 -25.93 7.26
C PRO A 182 -7.99 -25.48 8.38
N VAL A 183 -6.71 -25.79 8.19
CA VAL A 183 -5.57 -25.27 8.98
C VAL A 183 -4.91 -24.14 8.17
N PRO A 184 -4.41 -23.05 8.79
CA PRO A 184 -3.64 -22.02 8.10
C PRO A 184 -2.54 -22.59 7.20
N ASN A 185 -2.36 -22.02 6.00
CA ASN A 185 -1.25 -22.36 5.11
C ASN A 185 -0.02 -21.50 5.43
N LEU A 186 -0.22 -20.27 5.89
CA LEU A 186 0.86 -19.34 6.21
C LEU A 186 1.17 -19.40 7.70
N GLU A 187 2.34 -19.94 8.03
CA GLU A 187 2.80 -20.06 9.40
C GLU A 187 4.14 -19.35 9.61
N ARG A 188 4.34 -18.85 10.84
CA ARG A 188 5.64 -18.35 11.27
C ARG A 188 6.52 -19.54 11.61
N PRO A 189 7.76 -19.64 11.09
CA PRO A 189 8.66 -20.76 11.40
C PRO A 189 8.91 -21.00 12.90
N THR A 190 8.74 -19.97 13.74
CA THR A 190 8.92 -20.03 15.19
C THR A 190 7.64 -20.29 15.99
N GLN A 191 6.47 -20.37 15.32
CA GLN A 191 5.16 -20.58 15.96
C GLN A 191 4.30 -21.51 15.10
N LEU A 192 4.81 -22.72 14.86
CA LEU A 192 4.09 -23.72 14.08
C LEU A 192 2.84 -24.22 14.80
N ILE A 193 1.78 -24.47 14.05
CA ILE A 193 0.52 -24.99 14.58
C ILE A 193 0.64 -26.50 14.78
N SER A 194 0.32 -26.94 15.99
CA SER A 194 0.28 -28.35 16.39
C SER A 194 -1.09 -28.75 16.95
N SER A 195 -1.85 -27.77 17.44
CA SER A 195 -3.14 -27.96 18.11
C SER A 195 -4.19 -26.97 17.58
N PRO A 196 -5.49 -27.37 17.53
CA PRO A 196 -6.56 -26.43 17.17
C PRO A 196 -6.77 -25.28 18.15
N ARG A 197 -6.07 -25.30 19.29
CA ARG A 197 -6.11 -24.26 20.33
C ARG A 197 -4.92 -23.33 20.28
N ASP A 198 -3.94 -23.60 19.43
CA ASP A 198 -2.81 -22.69 19.23
C ASP A 198 -3.31 -21.35 18.70
N GLN A 199 -2.69 -20.26 19.17
CA GLN A 199 -3.03 -18.89 18.77
C GLN A 199 -1.78 -18.14 18.30
N PRO A 200 -1.08 -18.61 17.25
CA PRO A 200 0.12 -17.96 16.75
C PRO A 200 -0.20 -16.53 16.27
N GLU A 201 0.85 -15.70 16.16
CA GLU A 201 0.68 -14.39 15.53
C GLU A 201 0.41 -14.57 14.03
N PRO A 202 -0.67 -13.96 13.47
CA PRO A 202 -0.91 -13.99 12.04
C PRO A 202 0.29 -13.49 11.26
N ILE A 203 0.64 -14.17 10.18
CA ILE A 203 1.76 -13.80 9.32
C ILE A 203 1.27 -13.61 7.88
N GLY A 204 1.74 -12.53 7.24
CA GLY A 204 1.38 -12.19 5.88
C GLY A 204 2.27 -11.08 5.36
N LEU A 205 2.29 -10.90 4.04
CA LEU A 205 3.12 -9.89 3.36
C LEU A 205 2.31 -8.76 2.72
N GLY A 206 0.98 -8.91 2.63
CA GLY A 206 0.07 -7.93 2.04
C GLY A 206 -0.36 -6.82 3.01
N HIS A 207 -1.43 -6.12 2.65
CA HIS A 207 -1.97 -5.02 3.46
C HIS A 207 -2.74 -5.52 4.69
N VAL A 208 -2.50 -4.89 5.84
CA VAL A 208 -3.27 -5.05 7.07
C VAL A 208 -4.57 -4.25 6.98
N GLY A 209 -5.69 -4.90 7.29
CA GLY A 209 -7.01 -4.27 7.25
C GLY A 209 -7.17 -3.12 8.22
N ARG A 210 -7.90 -2.07 7.82
CA ARG A 210 -8.12 -0.84 8.63
C ARG A 210 -8.76 -1.12 9.99
N ALA A 211 -9.66 -2.11 10.05
CA ALA A 211 -10.36 -2.52 11.26
C ALA A 211 -9.57 -3.47 12.17
N TRP A 212 -8.37 -3.89 11.76
CA TRP A 212 -7.57 -4.86 12.52
C TRP A 212 -6.79 -4.16 13.62
N ALA A 213 -6.46 -4.90 14.68
CA ALA A 213 -5.86 -4.40 15.92
C ALA A 213 -4.63 -3.52 15.69
N GLN A 214 -3.79 -3.87 14.71
CA GLN A 214 -2.56 -3.18 14.37
C GLN A 214 -2.80 -1.76 13.81
N ARG A 215 -4.00 -1.50 13.27
CA ARG A 215 -4.35 -0.19 12.69
C ARG A 215 -5.42 0.51 13.50
N VAL A 216 -6.51 -0.16 13.85
CA VAL A 216 -7.65 0.44 14.55
C VAL A 216 -7.26 1.02 15.92
N ALA A 217 -6.19 0.53 16.55
CA ALA A 217 -5.62 1.10 17.77
C ALA A 217 -5.14 2.56 17.59
N TYR A 218 -4.87 3.00 16.36
CA TYR A 218 -4.44 4.35 16.01
C TYR A 218 -5.56 5.24 15.47
N ALA A 219 -6.78 4.72 15.34
CA ALA A 219 -7.92 5.48 14.82
C ALA A 219 -8.40 6.59 15.78
N GLY A 220 -7.97 6.56 17.04
CA GLY A 220 -8.43 7.45 18.10
C GLY A 220 -9.81 7.08 18.65
N THR A 221 -10.30 7.90 19.59
CA THR A 221 -11.52 7.62 20.35
C THR A 221 -12.71 8.41 19.79
N TYR A 222 -13.74 7.68 19.33
CA TYR A 222 -14.98 8.24 18.78
C TYR A 222 -16.14 8.10 19.78
N ASP A 223 -16.05 8.81 20.91
CA ASP A 223 -17.06 8.79 21.98
C ASP A 223 -18.06 9.97 21.88
N ALA A 224 -18.93 10.10 22.89
CA ALA A 224 -19.90 11.20 22.95
C ALA A 224 -19.21 12.58 22.97
N ARG A 225 -18.06 12.70 23.62
CA ARG A 225 -17.31 13.95 23.67
C ARG A 225 -16.75 14.32 22.30
N TRP A 226 -16.19 13.36 21.57
CA TRP A 226 -15.78 13.57 20.18
C TRP A 226 -16.97 14.07 19.33
N ARG A 227 -18.13 13.43 19.47
CA ARG A 227 -19.34 13.80 18.73
C ARG A 227 -19.81 15.22 19.03
N ASP A 228 -19.81 15.62 20.30
CA ASP A 228 -20.39 16.90 20.73
C ASP A 228 -19.41 18.07 20.54
N GLU A 229 -18.09 17.83 20.63
CA GLU A 229 -17.07 18.90 20.64
C GLU A 229 -16.21 18.96 19.38
N ARG A 230 -16.08 17.86 18.61
CA ARG A 230 -15.07 17.77 17.54
C ARG A 230 -15.56 17.25 16.20
N ALA A 231 -16.69 16.56 16.14
CA ALA A 231 -17.25 16.12 14.87
C ALA A 231 -17.44 17.33 13.92
N PRO A 232 -17.12 17.20 12.62
CA PRO A 232 -16.75 15.98 11.89
C PRO A 232 -15.22 15.70 11.79
N PHE A 233 -14.37 16.34 12.60
CA PHE A 233 -12.91 16.20 12.49
C PHE A 233 -12.36 14.92 13.17
N LEU A 234 -11.19 14.44 12.73
CA LEU A 234 -10.49 13.28 13.32
C LEU A 234 -10.25 13.47 14.81
N PRO A 235 -10.43 12.45 15.68
CA PRO A 235 -10.18 12.50 17.14
C PRO A 235 -8.85 13.16 17.55
N ALA A 236 -8.82 13.74 18.75
CA ALA A 236 -7.63 14.44 19.23
C ALA A 236 -6.44 13.49 19.46
N ASP A 237 -6.74 12.24 19.79
CA ASP A 237 -5.82 11.12 19.96
C ASP A 237 -5.61 10.30 18.68
N PHE A 238 -6.10 10.75 17.52
CA PHE A 238 -5.80 10.11 16.23
C PHE A 238 -4.30 10.11 15.97
N ASP A 239 -3.78 8.94 15.61
CA ASP A 239 -2.37 8.75 15.27
C ASP A 239 -2.23 8.40 13.78
N SER A 240 -1.38 9.15 13.08
CA SER A 240 -1.11 8.96 11.65
C SER A 240 -0.53 7.59 11.31
N ARG A 241 -0.04 6.81 12.29
CA ARG A 241 0.29 5.39 12.11
C ARG A 241 -0.89 4.57 11.59
N TYR A 242 -2.13 5.02 11.79
CA TYR A 242 -3.33 4.45 11.16
C TYR A 242 -3.23 4.34 9.62
N PHE A 243 -2.49 5.25 8.99
CA PHE A 243 -2.30 5.25 7.54
C PHE A 243 -1.26 4.25 7.03
N GLN A 244 -0.40 3.69 7.89
CA GLN A 244 0.47 2.58 7.48
C GLN A 244 -0.39 1.32 7.28
N SER A 245 -0.21 0.64 6.15
CA SER A 245 -0.92 -0.58 5.85
C SER A 245 -0.04 -1.80 5.72
N ALA A 246 1.28 -1.64 5.65
CA ALA A 246 2.17 -2.79 5.82
C ALA A 246 2.15 -3.28 7.28
N PRO A 247 2.33 -4.59 7.53
CA PRO A 247 2.74 -5.10 8.82
C PRO A 247 3.92 -4.31 9.41
N GLU A 248 4.01 -4.16 10.72
CA GLU A 248 5.03 -3.32 11.38
C GLU A 248 6.47 -3.73 11.00
N ASP A 249 6.72 -5.03 10.86
CA ASP A 249 8.00 -5.59 10.43
C ASP A 249 8.35 -5.28 8.96
N GLN A 250 7.42 -4.70 8.21
CA GLN A 250 7.53 -4.27 6.82
C GLN A 250 7.44 -2.74 6.64
N GLN A 251 7.53 -1.96 7.72
CA GLN A 251 7.56 -0.50 7.69
C GLN A 251 9.00 0.01 7.87
N PHE A 252 9.51 0.77 6.91
CA PHE A 252 10.91 1.21 6.86
C PHE A 252 11.05 2.73 6.90
N PRO A 253 12.19 3.28 7.34
CA PRO A 253 12.51 4.68 7.08
C PRO A 253 12.36 4.99 5.59
N HIS A 254 11.95 6.22 5.27
CA HIS A 254 11.66 6.61 3.88
C HIS A 254 12.81 6.31 2.92
N PHE A 255 12.50 5.53 1.88
CA PHE A 255 13.46 5.17 0.84
C PHE A 255 13.86 6.37 -0.02
N ARG A 256 15.11 6.38 -0.46
CA ARG A 256 15.73 7.45 -1.25
C ARG A 256 16.37 6.95 -2.54
N GLY A 257 16.42 5.64 -2.75
CA GLY A 257 17.09 4.98 -3.86
C GLY A 257 18.31 4.18 -3.41
N GLY A 258 18.62 3.14 -4.18
CA GLY A 258 19.66 2.15 -3.89
C GLY A 258 19.21 1.06 -2.92
N GLU A 259 17.99 1.15 -2.36
CA GLU A 259 17.54 0.13 -1.44
C GLU A 259 17.33 -1.22 -2.13
N GLN A 260 17.91 -2.29 -1.57
CA GLN A 260 17.80 -3.64 -2.10
C GLN A 260 16.69 -4.41 -1.40
N ILE A 261 15.85 -5.04 -2.21
CA ILE A 261 14.77 -5.93 -1.78
C ILE A 261 14.90 -7.25 -2.51
N ARG A 262 14.74 -8.36 -1.80
CA ARG A 262 14.75 -9.71 -2.36
C ARG A 262 13.51 -10.47 -1.91
N CYS A 263 12.86 -11.12 -2.86
CA CYS A 263 11.73 -11.99 -2.61
C CYS A 263 12.12 -13.42 -2.99
N VAL A 264 12.17 -14.31 -2.00
CA VAL A 264 12.59 -15.71 -2.16
C VAL A 264 11.36 -16.59 -2.33
N HIS A 265 11.36 -17.43 -3.36
CA HIS A 265 10.30 -18.37 -3.72
C HIS A 265 8.92 -17.74 -3.94
N MET A 266 8.88 -16.56 -4.55
CA MET A 266 7.64 -15.84 -4.91
C MET A 266 7.45 -15.67 -6.43
N ALA A 267 8.31 -16.29 -7.23
CA ALA A 267 8.31 -16.24 -8.69
C ALA A 267 8.86 -17.55 -9.27
N ALA A 268 8.76 -17.74 -10.58
CA ALA A 268 9.36 -18.90 -11.25
C ALA A 268 10.88 -18.97 -11.04
N VAL A 269 11.54 -17.81 -10.95
CA VAL A 269 12.94 -17.71 -10.51
C VAL A 269 13.00 -17.80 -8.98
N PRO A 270 13.96 -18.55 -8.39
CA PRO A 270 14.00 -18.77 -6.94
C PRO A 270 14.14 -17.51 -6.11
N VAL A 271 14.84 -16.49 -6.63
CA VAL A 271 15.00 -15.19 -5.98
C VAL A 271 14.78 -14.12 -7.03
N ILE A 272 13.84 -13.22 -6.76
CA ILE A 272 13.71 -11.98 -7.50
C ILE A 272 14.23 -10.81 -6.66
N GLN A 273 14.85 -9.84 -7.32
CA GLN A 273 15.52 -8.73 -6.66
C GLN A 273 15.00 -7.41 -7.21
N TYR A 274 15.05 -6.37 -6.39
CA TYR A 274 14.68 -5.00 -6.73
C TYR A 274 15.70 -4.06 -6.10
N VAL A 275 16.17 -3.10 -6.87
CA VAL A 275 16.99 -1.99 -6.42
C VAL A 275 16.17 -0.73 -6.65
N ILE A 276 15.66 -0.14 -5.56
CA ILE A 276 14.81 1.04 -5.63
C ILE A 276 15.55 2.15 -6.38
N PRO A 277 14.97 2.73 -7.45
CA PRO A 277 15.64 3.73 -8.24
C PRO A 277 15.74 5.05 -7.46
N ALA A 278 16.87 5.73 -7.60
CA ALA A 278 17.08 7.07 -7.03
C ALA A 278 16.36 8.14 -7.86
N LEU A 279 15.04 8.26 -7.66
CA LEU A 279 14.19 9.21 -8.37
C LEU A 279 13.79 10.38 -7.48
N ARG A 280 13.95 11.59 -8.02
CA ARG A 280 13.42 12.82 -7.42
C ARG A 280 12.10 13.16 -8.08
N VAL A 281 11.03 13.28 -7.28
CA VAL A 281 9.69 13.62 -7.76
C VAL A 281 9.29 15.00 -7.23
N PRO A 282 9.76 16.11 -7.83
CA PRO A 282 9.37 17.44 -7.39
C PRO A 282 7.90 17.70 -7.71
N VAL A 283 7.18 18.29 -6.77
CA VAL A 283 5.77 18.69 -6.85
C VAL A 283 5.69 20.17 -6.52
N ARG A 284 5.23 20.99 -7.47
CA ARG A 284 5.03 22.42 -7.27
C ARG A 284 3.56 22.73 -7.16
N PHE A 285 3.20 23.41 -6.09
CA PHE A 285 1.87 23.90 -5.78
C PHE A 285 1.80 25.39 -6.08
N ARG A 286 1.06 25.77 -7.12
CA ARG A 286 0.89 27.18 -7.51
C ARG A 286 -0.41 27.74 -6.95
N PHE A 287 -0.28 28.57 -5.94
CA PHE A 287 -1.36 29.39 -5.41
C PHE A 287 -1.46 30.71 -6.17
N VAL A 288 -2.53 31.48 -5.92
CA VAL A 288 -2.71 32.83 -6.49
C VAL A 288 -1.52 33.76 -6.20
N GLU A 289 -0.97 33.71 -4.99
CA GLU A 289 0.03 34.69 -4.52
C GLU A 289 1.41 34.07 -4.26
N ARG A 290 1.55 32.74 -4.36
CA ARG A 290 2.81 32.05 -4.06
C ARG A 290 2.93 30.72 -4.80
N GLU A 291 4.14 30.25 -4.93
CA GLU A 291 4.46 28.90 -5.37
C GLU A 291 5.26 28.19 -4.26
N VAL A 292 4.97 26.91 -4.03
CA VAL A 292 5.69 26.07 -3.07
C VAL A 292 6.11 24.80 -3.77
N GLU A 293 7.41 24.49 -3.74
CA GLU A 293 7.95 23.20 -4.21
C GLU A 293 8.16 22.27 -3.02
N GLN A 294 7.77 21.00 -3.19
CA GLN A 294 8.13 19.89 -2.31
C GLN A 294 8.69 18.75 -3.14
N VAL A 295 9.43 17.85 -2.52
CA VAL A 295 9.81 16.57 -3.15
C VAL A 295 8.88 15.50 -2.58
N GLY A 296 8.25 14.73 -3.47
CA GLY A 296 7.42 13.61 -3.08
C GLY A 296 8.23 12.59 -2.28
N VAL A 297 7.66 12.10 -1.20
CA VAL A 297 8.27 11.10 -0.32
C VAL A 297 7.82 9.72 -0.77
N LEU A 298 8.77 8.82 -1.06
CA LEU A 298 8.46 7.43 -1.38
C LEU A 298 8.00 6.71 -0.11
N ASP A 299 6.72 6.42 -0.01
CA ASP A 299 6.13 5.88 1.21
C ASP A 299 5.35 4.58 1.03
N THR A 300 5.22 4.09 -0.20
CA THR A 300 4.66 2.76 -0.46
C THR A 300 5.41 2.10 -1.61
N VAL A 301 5.84 0.85 -1.39
CA VAL A 301 6.44 -0.05 -2.36
C VAL A 301 5.60 -1.33 -2.39
N THR A 302 4.89 -1.54 -3.50
CA THR A 302 4.12 -2.76 -3.73
C THR A 302 4.87 -3.65 -4.69
N LEU A 303 5.22 -4.85 -4.25
CA LEU A 303 5.95 -5.84 -5.05
C LEU A 303 4.99 -6.86 -5.63
N GLU A 304 5.17 -7.19 -6.91
CA GLU A 304 4.54 -8.32 -7.57
C GLU A 304 5.63 -9.26 -8.11
N PRO A 305 6.26 -10.08 -7.24
CA PRO A 305 7.41 -10.92 -7.57
C PRO A 305 7.19 -11.83 -8.78
N HIS A 306 6.05 -12.51 -8.81
CA HIS A 306 5.63 -13.41 -9.88
C HIS A 306 5.49 -12.75 -11.25
N LEU A 307 5.43 -11.41 -11.32
CA LEU A 307 5.36 -10.62 -12.55
C LEU A 307 6.64 -9.83 -12.83
N ALA A 308 7.67 -9.97 -11.99
CA ALA A 308 8.88 -9.14 -12.02
C ALA A 308 8.58 -7.64 -12.03
N ARG A 309 7.54 -7.23 -11.28
CA ARG A 309 7.00 -5.88 -11.28
C ARG A 309 6.95 -5.30 -9.88
N ALA A 310 7.04 -3.98 -9.79
CA ALA A 310 6.80 -3.23 -8.56
C ALA A 310 6.12 -1.89 -8.86
N MET A 311 5.32 -1.40 -7.92
CA MET A 311 4.71 -0.09 -7.95
C MET A 311 5.27 0.75 -6.81
N LEU A 312 5.73 1.96 -7.13
CA LEU A 312 6.31 2.91 -6.20
C LEU A 312 5.40 4.13 -6.11
N VAL A 313 5.07 4.55 -4.89
CA VAL A 313 4.16 5.68 -4.64
C VAL A 313 4.90 6.78 -3.89
N TRP A 314 4.98 7.95 -4.52
CA TRP A 314 5.49 9.17 -3.91
C TRP A 314 4.32 10.08 -3.51
N ARG A 315 4.39 10.65 -2.31
CA ARG A 315 3.37 11.54 -1.77
C ARG A 315 3.93 12.90 -1.41
N ALA A 316 3.20 13.95 -1.77
CA ALA A 316 3.43 15.30 -1.28
C ALA A 316 2.10 15.88 -0.81
N ARG A 317 2.12 16.70 0.24
CA ARG A 317 0.89 17.32 0.76
C ARG A 317 1.11 18.77 1.14
N ILE A 318 0.11 19.61 0.97
CA ILE A 318 0.16 21.01 1.37
C ILE A 318 -1.17 21.45 1.99
N PRO A 319 -1.18 22.21 3.10
CA PRO A 319 -2.42 22.71 3.66
C PRO A 319 -3.08 23.68 2.67
N LEU A 320 -4.36 23.45 2.41
CA LEU A 320 -5.23 24.38 1.74
C LEU A 320 -5.65 25.43 2.78
N GLY A 321 -5.32 26.69 2.53
CA GLY A 321 -5.82 27.78 3.36
C GLY A 321 -7.34 27.89 3.30
N LYS A 322 -7.92 28.91 3.95
CA LYS A 322 -9.38 29.12 4.02
C LYS A 322 -10.11 29.11 2.66
N LYS A 323 -9.40 29.44 1.57
CA LYS A 323 -9.93 29.45 0.20
C LYS A 323 -9.37 28.26 -0.57
N LEU A 324 -10.15 27.18 -0.71
CA LEU A 324 -9.76 25.98 -1.46
C LEU A 324 -9.35 26.30 -2.91
N ASN A 325 -9.99 27.30 -3.53
CA ASN A 325 -9.69 27.77 -4.88
C ASN A 325 -8.41 28.60 -5.00
N ALA A 326 -7.71 28.87 -3.89
CA ALA A 326 -6.44 29.57 -3.91
C ALA A 326 -5.35 28.73 -4.61
N LEU A 327 -5.40 27.40 -4.48
CA LEU A 327 -4.54 26.49 -5.23
C LEU A 327 -5.07 26.35 -6.67
N ARG A 328 -4.33 26.94 -7.61
CA ARG A 328 -4.73 26.97 -9.02
C ARG A 328 -4.27 25.70 -9.72
N GLU A 329 -3.00 25.39 -9.58
CA GLU A 329 -2.33 24.34 -10.35
C GLU A 329 -1.34 23.55 -9.51
N VAL A 330 -1.16 22.29 -9.89
CA VAL A 330 -0.07 21.43 -9.44
C VAL A 330 0.72 21.01 -10.66
N SER A 331 2.06 21.09 -10.58
CA SER A 331 2.96 20.55 -11.60
C SER A 331 3.92 19.55 -10.99
N ILE A 332 4.18 18.46 -11.71
CA ILE A 332 4.90 17.29 -11.21
C ILE A 332 6.07 16.99 -12.14
N GLY A 333 7.21 16.67 -11.53
CA GLY A 333 8.45 16.38 -12.23
C GLY A 333 9.26 17.63 -12.56
N GLU A 334 10.43 17.40 -13.15
CA GLU A 334 11.32 18.48 -13.54
C GLU A 334 10.59 19.38 -14.55
N PRO A 335 10.73 20.70 -14.40
CA PRO A 335 10.12 21.60 -15.36
C PRO A 335 10.79 21.31 -16.71
N PRO A 336 10.07 21.48 -17.84
CA PRO A 336 10.72 21.45 -19.14
C PRO A 336 11.93 22.37 -19.08
N PRO A 337 13.09 22.00 -19.67
CA PRO A 337 14.23 22.91 -19.79
C PRO A 337 13.68 24.24 -20.24
N ALA A 338 14.03 25.33 -19.54
CA ALA A 338 13.41 26.63 -19.74
C ALA A 338 13.51 27.05 -21.22
N GLY A 339 12.50 26.69 -22.00
CA GLY A 339 12.37 27.09 -23.39
C GLY A 339 12.17 28.59 -23.38
N ARG A 340 13.07 29.30 -24.07
CA ARG A 340 12.98 30.72 -24.40
C ARG A 340 11.54 31.05 -24.85
N GLY A 341 10.70 31.57 -23.95
CA GLY A 341 9.29 31.85 -24.27
C GLY A 341 8.26 31.82 -23.14
N LYS A 342 8.51 31.15 -22.00
CA LYS A 342 7.45 31.00 -20.98
C LYS A 342 7.11 32.30 -20.24
N ILE A 343 5.81 32.48 -20.00
CA ILE A 343 5.23 33.48 -19.10
C ILE A 343 5.78 33.20 -17.69
N ILE A 344 6.42 34.18 -17.08
CA ILE A 344 7.04 34.08 -15.75
C ILE A 344 6.15 34.62 -14.62
N GLY A 345 4.97 35.13 -14.96
CA GLY A 345 3.99 35.65 -14.01
C GLY A 345 2.93 36.50 -14.70
N TYR A 346 2.04 37.11 -13.93
CA TYR A 346 1.07 38.07 -14.43
C TYR A 346 1.09 39.33 -13.57
N ARG A 347 0.99 40.51 -14.20
CA ARG A 347 0.84 41.80 -13.51
C ARG A 347 -0.35 42.53 -14.10
N ASN A 348 -1.34 42.85 -13.26
CA ASN A 348 -2.59 43.51 -13.67
C ASN A 348 -3.28 42.80 -14.87
N GLY A 349 -3.30 41.46 -14.84
CA GLY A 349 -3.89 40.65 -15.90
C GLY A 349 -3.05 40.49 -17.18
N LYS A 350 -1.85 41.10 -17.25
CA LYS A 350 -0.93 40.96 -18.40
C LYS A 350 0.19 39.95 -18.12
N PRO A 351 0.53 39.06 -19.05
CA PRO A 351 1.62 38.09 -18.87
C PRO A 351 2.98 38.79 -18.82
N LEU A 352 3.82 38.39 -17.88
CA LEU A 352 5.20 38.81 -17.71
C LEU A 352 6.13 37.80 -18.39
N PHE A 353 7.21 38.28 -18.99
CA PHE A 353 8.21 37.45 -19.67
C PHE A 353 9.61 37.79 -19.17
N ARG A 354 10.52 36.81 -19.19
CA ARG A 354 11.94 37.00 -18.79
C ARG A 354 12.72 37.94 -19.73
N GLY A 355 12.15 38.27 -20.90
CA GLY A 355 12.75 39.16 -21.88
C GLY A 355 11.82 39.41 -23.07
N LEU A 356 12.15 40.41 -23.89
CA LEU A 356 11.35 40.86 -25.03
C LEU A 356 11.13 39.74 -26.07
N GLU A 357 12.15 38.91 -26.32
CA GLU A 357 12.06 37.80 -27.27
C GLU A 357 10.96 36.79 -26.89
N ALA A 358 10.84 36.49 -25.59
CA ALA A 358 9.80 35.59 -25.08
C ALA A 358 8.40 36.21 -25.21
N ALA A 359 8.27 37.52 -25.02
CA ALA A 359 7.00 38.24 -25.21
C ALA A 359 6.56 38.27 -26.69
N ILE A 360 7.50 38.52 -27.61
CA ILE A 360 7.24 38.56 -29.05
C ILE A 360 6.80 37.20 -29.58
N ARG A 361 7.44 36.11 -29.12
CA ARG A 361 7.07 34.74 -29.52
C ARG A 361 5.68 34.37 -29.04
N TRP A 362 5.36 34.62 -27.77
CA TRP A 362 4.02 34.39 -27.22
C TRP A 362 2.93 35.16 -27.98
N LEU A 363 3.21 36.43 -28.35
CA LEU A 363 2.30 37.25 -29.17
C LEU A 363 2.08 36.68 -30.58
N ARG A 364 3.09 36.05 -31.19
CA ARG A 364 2.97 35.40 -32.50
C ARG A 364 2.11 34.12 -32.40
N GLU A 365 2.33 33.32 -31.37
CA GLU A 365 1.58 32.08 -31.12
C GLU A 365 0.11 32.34 -30.80
N THR A 366 -0.20 33.36 -29.99
CA THR A 366 -1.59 33.74 -29.65
C THR A 366 -2.34 34.48 -30.75
N ARG A 367 -1.63 35.15 -31.68
CA ARG A 367 -2.26 35.77 -32.86
C ARG A 367 -2.48 34.76 -34.00
N GLY A 368 -1.66 33.70 -34.08
CA GLY A 368 -1.81 32.64 -35.08
C GLY A 368 -3.01 31.72 -34.87
N THR A 369 -3.56 31.66 -33.66
CA THR A 369 -4.71 30.79 -33.28
C THR A 369 -6.09 31.45 -33.49
N LYS A 370 -6.14 32.65 -34.07
CA LYS A 370 -7.39 33.41 -34.33
C LYS A 370 -7.82 33.43 -35.81
N ARG A 371 -7.50 32.37 -36.58
CA ARG A 371 -8.06 32.19 -37.92
C ARG A 371 -8.90 30.93 -38.00
#